data_AF-A0A444K3D4-F1
#
_entry.id   AF-A0A444K3D4-F1
#
_cell.length_a   1.000
_cell.length_b   1.000
_cell.length_c   1.000
_cell.angle_alpha   90.00
_cell.angle_beta   90.00
_cell.angle_gamma   90.00
#
_symmetry.space_group_name_H-M   'P 1'
#
loop_
_entity.id
_entity.type
_entity.pdbx_description
1 polymer ?
#
loop_
_entity_poly.entity_id
_entity_poly.type
_entity_poly.pdbx_seq_one_letter_code
_entity_poly.pdbx_strand_id
1 'polypeptide(L)'
;VMRRAGFKPLSGRIGPRVHDLRHSMVVNRILQWYRSGINPQDRLRFLSTYMGHRDINSTLVYITVTQELLQEASERFRAVGAPCLNMEALS
;
A
#
# COMPACT_ATOMS: atom_id res chain seq x y z
N VAL A 1 -10.68 -6.12 21.30
CA VAL A 1 -11.24 -6.12 19.92
C VAL A 1 -10.93 -7.43 19.20
N MET A 2 -9.68 -7.75 18.82
CA MET A 2 -9.36 -8.97 18.05
C MET A 2 -9.90 -10.29 18.62
N ARG A 3 -9.75 -10.49 19.93
CA ARG A 3 -10.26 -11.70 20.62
C ARG A 3 -11.80 -11.77 20.62
N ARG A 4 -12.47 -10.62 20.77
CA ARG A 4 -13.94 -10.54 20.67
C ARG A 4 -14.45 -10.77 19.24
N ALA A 5 -13.63 -10.47 18.24
CA ALA A 5 -13.93 -10.68 16.83
C ALA A 5 -13.55 -12.09 16.32
N GLY A 6 -13.07 -13.00 17.20
CA GLY A 6 -12.69 -14.36 16.84
C GLY A 6 -11.32 -14.51 16.16
N PHE A 7 -10.59 -13.41 15.94
CA PHE A 7 -9.27 -13.44 15.30
C PHE A 7 -8.10 -13.78 16.24
N LYS A 8 -8.36 -14.00 17.54
CA LYS A 8 -7.35 -14.46 18.50
C LYS A 8 -7.89 -15.56 19.39
N PRO A 9 -7.05 -16.54 19.76
CA PRO A 9 -7.40 -17.56 20.75
C PRO A 9 -7.71 -16.93 22.12
N LEU A 10 -8.44 -17.70 22.94
CA LEU A 10 -8.92 -17.29 24.26
C LEU A 10 -7.76 -16.94 25.21
N SER A 11 -6.63 -17.63 25.08
CA SER A 11 -5.38 -17.35 25.79
C SER A 11 -4.20 -17.22 24.81
N GLY A 12 -3.12 -16.56 25.25
CA GLY A 12 -1.91 -16.36 24.44
C GLY A 12 -1.95 -15.13 23.52
N ARG A 13 -0.83 -14.92 22.81
CA ARG A 13 -0.58 -13.76 21.93
C ARG A 13 -0.62 -14.08 20.43
N ILE A 14 -0.80 -15.36 20.07
CA ILE A 14 -0.84 -15.85 18.69
C ILE A 14 -2.01 -15.20 17.94
N GLY A 15 -1.79 -14.81 16.68
CA GLY A 15 -2.80 -14.21 15.81
C GLY A 15 -2.63 -12.70 15.54
N PRO A 16 -3.37 -12.18 14.53
CA PRO A 16 -3.16 -10.85 13.96
C PRO A 16 -3.29 -9.73 14.99
N ARG A 17 -2.38 -8.76 14.90
CA ARG A 17 -2.34 -7.54 15.70
C ARG A 17 -3.17 -6.45 15.03
N VAL A 18 -3.50 -5.41 15.80
CA VAL A 18 -4.21 -4.23 15.28
C VAL A 18 -3.42 -3.53 14.18
N HIS A 19 -2.09 -3.53 14.28
CA HIS A 19 -1.21 -3.02 13.23
C HIS A 19 -1.30 -3.82 11.93
N ASP A 20 -1.56 -5.13 12.01
CA ASP A 20 -1.65 -5.98 10.83
C ASP A 20 -2.95 -5.68 10.06
N LEU A 21 -4.07 -5.40 10.75
CA LEU A 21 -5.29 -4.90 10.08
C LEU A 21 -5.11 -3.52 9.46
N ARG A 22 -4.38 -2.63 10.14
CA ARG A 22 -4.01 -1.32 9.58
C ARG A 22 -3.21 -1.49 8.30
N HIS A 23 -2.26 -2.43 8.29
CA HIS A 23 -1.49 -2.79 7.09
C HIS A 23 -2.41 -3.30 5.98
N SER A 24 -3.27 -4.28 6.25
CA SER A 24 -4.21 -4.81 5.26
C SER A 24 -5.14 -3.73 4.69
N MET A 25 -5.63 -2.79 5.52
CA MET A 25 -6.47 -1.69 5.06
C MET A 25 -5.74 -0.79 4.06
N VAL A 26 -4.48 -0.42 4.36
CA VAL A 26 -3.65 0.41 3.50
C VAL A 26 -3.36 -0.26 2.17
N VAL A 27 -2.93 -1.52 2.21
CA VAL A 27 -2.63 -2.31 0.99
C VAL A 27 -3.87 -2.39 0.10
N ASN A 28 -5.03 -2.76 0.64
CA ASN A 28 -6.26 -2.84 -0.13
C ASN A 28 -6.67 -1.49 -0.73
N ARG A 29 -6.48 -0.38 0.01
CA ARG A 29 -6.78 0.96 -0.51
C ARG A 29 -5.88 1.33 -1.69
N ILE A 30 -4.58 1.06 -1.57
CA ILE A 30 -3.61 1.37 -2.63
C ILE A 30 -3.87 0.51 -3.86
N LEU A 31 -4.14 -0.79 -3.69
CA LEU A 31 -4.53 -1.70 -4.78
C LEU A 31 -5.79 -1.21 -5.49
N GLN A 32 -6.80 -0.77 -4.74
CA GLN A 32 -8.02 -0.21 -5.33
C GLN A 32 -7.74 1.02 -6.19
N TRP A 33 -6.81 1.89 -5.77
CA TRP A 33 -6.41 3.05 -6.58
C TRP A 33 -5.70 2.63 -7.86
N TYR A 34 -4.72 1.72 -7.78
CA TYR A 34 -4.06 1.18 -8.97
C TYR A 34 -5.08 0.61 -9.96
N ARG A 35 -5.97 -0.27 -9.50
CA ARG A 35 -7.03 -0.89 -10.33
C ARG A 35 -8.03 0.11 -10.93
N SER A 36 -8.22 1.25 -10.27
CA SER A 36 -9.09 2.33 -10.75
C SER A 36 -8.35 3.35 -11.61
N GLY A 37 -7.08 3.11 -11.95
CA GLY A 37 -6.21 4.03 -12.71
C GLY A 37 -5.75 5.26 -11.93
N ILE A 38 -6.13 5.40 -10.66
CA ILE A 38 -5.76 6.52 -9.80
C ILE A 38 -4.31 6.34 -9.39
N ASN A 39 -3.49 7.37 -9.58
CA ASN A 39 -2.12 7.39 -9.07
C ASN A 39 -2.12 7.43 -7.54
N PRO A 40 -1.63 6.38 -6.84
CA PRO A 40 -1.61 6.36 -5.39
C PRO A 40 -0.75 7.48 -4.80
N GLN A 41 0.33 7.87 -5.50
CA GLN A 41 1.28 8.89 -5.04
C GLN A 41 0.59 10.21 -4.72
N ASP A 42 -0.39 10.60 -5.53
CA ASP A 42 -1.17 11.84 -5.37
C ASP A 42 -2.14 11.78 -4.18
N ARG A 43 -2.40 10.58 -3.66
CA ARG A 43 -3.35 10.31 -2.58
C ARG A 43 -2.67 9.91 -1.26
N LEU A 44 -1.37 9.63 -1.26
CA LEU A 44 -0.63 9.20 -0.07
C LEU A 44 -0.68 10.21 1.08
N ARG A 45 -0.66 11.51 0.77
CA ARG A 45 -0.76 12.56 1.81
C ARG A 45 -2.08 12.46 2.57
N PHE A 46 -3.20 12.27 1.87
CA PHE A 46 -4.51 12.09 2.49
C PHE A 46 -4.59 10.79 3.29
N LEU A 47 -4.00 9.70 2.77
CA LEU A 47 -3.94 8.43 3.48
C LEU A 47 -3.14 8.54 4.78
N SER A 48 -2.00 9.23 4.73
CA SER A 48 -1.14 9.50 5.89
C SER A 48 -1.90 10.26 6.97
N THR A 49 -2.63 11.32 6.59
CA THR A 49 -3.48 12.08 7.52
C THR A 49 -4.59 11.22 8.10
N TYR A 50 -5.27 10.41 7.27
CA TYR A 50 -6.32 9.48 7.73
C TYR A 50 -5.80 8.45 8.74
N MET A 51 -4.56 8.01 8.59
CA MET A 51 -3.91 7.09 9.53
C MET A 51 -3.38 7.76 10.81
N GLY A 52 -3.45 9.10 10.89
CA GLY A 52 -2.86 9.88 11.96
C GLY A 52 -1.33 9.89 11.95
N HIS A 53 -0.71 9.64 10.79
CA HIS A 53 0.73 9.68 10.65
C HIS A 53 1.23 11.12 10.52
N ARG A 54 2.21 11.47 11.35
CA ARG A 54 2.88 12.78 11.31
C ARG A 54 3.79 12.92 10.07
N ASP A 55 4.24 11.80 9.51
CA ASP A 55 5.17 11.75 8.38
C ASP A 55 4.72 10.72 7.33
N ILE A 56 4.88 11.07 6.05
CA ILE A 56 4.55 10.22 4.90
C ILE A 56 5.42 8.96 4.84
N ASN A 57 6.63 8.98 5.41
CA ASN A 57 7.51 7.80 5.46
C ASN A 57 6.86 6.62 6.19
N SER A 58 6.05 6.90 7.22
CA SER A 58 5.26 5.88 7.91
C SER A 58 4.19 5.24 7.02
N THR A 59 3.81 5.90 5.92
CA THR A 59 2.83 5.45 4.92
C THR A 59 3.52 4.80 3.71
N LEU A 60 4.74 5.24 3.36
CA LEU A 60 5.53 4.66 2.26
C LEU A 60 5.97 3.22 2.54
N VAL A 61 6.20 2.85 3.80
CA VAL A 61 6.56 1.48 4.20
C VAL A 61 5.51 0.43 3.75
N TYR A 62 4.27 0.83 3.46
CA TYR A 62 3.22 -0.07 3.00
C TYR A 62 3.27 -0.33 1.49
N ILE A 63 3.85 0.57 0.70
CA ILE A 63 3.91 0.46 -0.77
C ILE A 63 4.92 -0.61 -1.19
N THR A 64 6.00 -0.76 -0.43
CA THR A 64 7.12 -1.62 -0.79
C THR A 64 6.91 -3.11 -0.47
N VAL A 65 5.86 -3.48 0.29
CA VAL A 65 5.89 -4.74 1.07
C VAL A 65 5.04 -5.88 0.52
N THR A 66 4.22 -5.71 -0.52
CA THR A 66 3.45 -6.84 -1.10
C THR A 66 3.79 -7.11 -2.56
N GLN A 67 3.84 -8.39 -2.95
CA GLN A 67 4.09 -8.82 -4.34
C GLN A 67 3.04 -8.23 -5.29
N GLU A 68 1.78 -8.17 -4.87
CA GLU A 68 0.67 -7.61 -5.66
C GLU A 68 0.87 -6.11 -5.91
N LEU A 69 1.27 -5.34 -4.88
CA LEU A 69 1.56 -3.91 -5.06
C LEU A 69 2.76 -3.67 -5.96
N LEU A 70 3.80 -4.52 -5.84
CA LEU A 70 4.96 -4.43 -6.71
C LEU A 70 4.60 -4.73 -8.18
N GLN A 71 3.72 -5.70 -8.41
CA GLN A 71 3.24 -6.05 -9.74
C GLN A 71 2.46 -4.89 -10.37
N GLU A 72 1.48 -4.32 -9.66
CA GLU A 72 0.68 -3.17 -10.12
C GLU A 72 1.57 -1.93 -10.37
N ALA A 73 2.57 -1.69 -9.50
CA ALA A 73 3.54 -0.62 -9.69
C ALA A 73 4.43 -0.85 -10.93
N SER A 74 4.89 -2.08 -11.15
CA SER A 74 5.68 -2.49 -12.31
C SER A 74 4.90 -2.33 -13.62
N GLU A 75 3.62 -2.74 -13.64
CA GLU A 75 2.74 -2.58 -14.79
C GLU A 75 2.51 -1.11 -15.12
N ARG A 76 2.23 -0.28 -14.11
CA ARG A 76 2.13 1.17 -14.30
C ARG A 76 3.42 1.78 -14.84
N PHE A 77 4.58 1.34 -14.32
CA PHE A 77 5.87 1.80 -14.81
C PHE A 77 6.10 1.41 -16.27
N ARG A 78 5.76 0.18 -16.69
CA ARG A 78 5.84 -0.21 -18.11
C ARG A 78 4.94 0.63 -19.01
N ALA A 79 3.73 0.94 -18.55
CA ALA A 79 2.77 1.71 -19.34
C ALA A 79 3.14 3.20 -19.47
N VAL A 80 3.65 3.79 -18.39
CA VAL A 80 3.82 5.25 -18.29
C VAL A 80 5.30 5.69 -18.28
N GLY A 81 6.18 4.95 -17.61
CA GLY A 81 7.58 5.34 -17.39
C GLY A 81 8.59 4.76 -18.38
N ALA A 82 8.41 3.51 -18.82
CA ALA A 82 9.30 2.87 -19.79
C ALA A 82 9.40 3.60 -21.14
N PRO A 83 8.30 4.18 -21.69
CA PRO A 83 8.40 4.98 -22.91
C PRO A 83 9.28 6.23 -22.78
N CYS A 84 9.31 6.85 -21.59
CA CYS A 84 10.11 8.05 -21.33
C CYS A 84 11.61 7.75 -21.37
N LEU A 85 12.02 6.61 -20.80
CA LEU A 85 13.42 6.19 -20.75
C LEU A 85 13.95 5.77 -22.12
N ASN A 86 13.10 5.18 -22.96
CA ASN A 86 13.48 4.83 -24.32
C ASN A 86 13.67 6.06 -25.23
N MET A 87 13.02 7.18 -24.90
CA MET A 87 13.16 8.43 -25.65
C MET A 87 14.46 9.16 -25.29
N GLU A 88 14.93 9.06 -24.05
CA GLU A 88 16.24 9.54 -23.61
C GLU A 88 17.40 8.70 -24.16
N ALA A 89 17.19 7.40 -24.40
CA ALA A 89 18.22 6.52 -24.98
C ALA A 89 18.43 6.70 -26.51
N LEU A 90 17.55 7.45 -27.17
CA LEU A 90 17.57 7.72 -28.62
C LEU A 90 17.91 9.18 -28.97
N SER A 91 18.32 9.99 -27.98
CA SER A 91 18.77 11.38 -28.13
C SER A 91 20.26 11.47 -27.81
#